data_AF-A0A4R5KQ15-F1
#
_entry.id   AF-A0A4R5KQ15-F1
#
_cell.length_a   1.000
_cell.length_b   1.000
_cell.length_c   1.000
_cell.angle_alpha   90.00
_cell.angle_beta   90.00
_cell.angle_gamma   90.00
#
_symmetry.space_group_name_H-M   'P 1'
#
loop_
_entity.id
_entity.type
_entity.pdbx_description
1 polymer ?
#
loop_
_entity_poly.entity_id
_entity_poly.type
_entity_poly.pdbx_seq_one_letter_code
_entity_poly.pdbx_strand_id
1 'polypeptide(L)' 'MLARLTNYVPSTTSPFSDVESNWAADAIGAFAAAGIVSGKGEGKFEPAAPSSREESVAIIVRLLDKLLAQG' A
#
# COMPACT_ATOMS: atom_id res chain seq x y z
N MET A 1 -12.37 7.77 7.57
CA MET A 1 -11.57 8.38 8.66
C MET A 1 -10.07 8.25 8.39
N LEU A 2 -9.55 7.07 8.05
CA LEU A 2 -8.11 6.84 7.77
C LEU A 2 -7.54 7.63 6.56
N ALA A 3 -8.30 7.76 5.47
CA ALA A 3 -7.82 8.47 4.26
C ALA A 3 -7.44 9.94 4.51
N ARG A 4 -8.09 10.61 5.47
CA ARG A 4 -7.78 12.01 5.82
C ARG A 4 -6.53 12.15 6.68
N LEU A 5 -6.13 11.10 7.40
CA LEU A 5 -4.93 11.11 8.25
C LEU A 5 -3.66 10.90 7.43
N THR A 6 -3.74 10.17 6.32
CA THR A 6 -2.57 9.82 5.50
C THR A 6 -2.31 10.82 4.37
N ASN A 7 -3.05 11.93 4.28
CA ASN A 7 -3.11 12.77 3.08
C ASN A 7 -3.30 11.90 1.81
N TYR A 8 -4.27 10.99 1.86
CA TYR A 8 -4.50 10.04 0.78
C TYR A 8 -4.84 10.76 -0.52
N VAL A 9 -3.93 10.67 -1.49
CA VAL A 9 -4.18 11.09 -2.87
C VAL A 9 -4.40 9.81 -3.68
N PRO A 10 -5.61 9.58 -4.22
CA PRO A 10 -5.85 8.41 -5.06
C PRO A 10 -4.88 8.44 -6.25
N SER A 11 -4.18 7.33 -6.45
CA SER A 11 -3.19 7.19 -7.52
C SER A 11 -3.79 6.30 -8.60
N THR A 12 -4.10 6.86 -9.77
CA THR A 12 -4.70 6.12 -10.91
C THR A 12 -3.69 5.23 -11.65
N THR A 13 -2.47 5.11 -11.14
CA THR A 13 -1.39 4.31 -11.72
C THR A 13 -0.74 3.51 -10.61
N SER A 14 -1.04 2.21 -10.58
CA SER A 14 -0.33 1.24 -9.75
C SER A 14 0.99 0.88 -10.44
N PRO A 15 2.12 0.77 -9.71
CA PRO A 15 3.36 0.27 -10.28
C PRO A 15 3.31 -1.25 -10.56
N PHE A 16 2.21 -1.92 -10.21
CA PHE A 16 2.04 -3.36 -10.32
C PHE A 16 1.03 -3.74 -11.41
N SER A 17 1.46 -4.63 -12.30
CA SER A 17 0.71 -5.11 -13.47
C SER A 17 -0.54 -5.94 -13.13
N ASP A 18 -0.57 -6.57 -11.95
CA ASP A 18 -1.64 -7.45 -11.48
C ASP A 18 -2.68 -6.74 -10.60
N VAL A 19 -2.64 -5.40 -10.56
CA VAL A 19 -3.46 -4.58 -9.67
C VAL A 19 -4.42 -3.66 -10.43
N GLU A 20 -4.25 -3.44 -11.75
CA GLU A 20 -4.99 -2.42 -12.52
C GLU A 20 -6.53 -2.56 -12.47
N SER A 21 -7.08 -3.77 -12.34
CA SER A 21 -8.54 -4.01 -12.23
C SER A 21 -8.99 -4.42 -10.83
N ASN A 22 -8.15 -4.24 -9.81
CA ASN A 22 -8.48 -4.60 -8.43
C ASN A 22 -9.15 -3.42 -7.70
N TRP A 23 -10.14 -3.69 -6.85
CA TRP A 23 -10.78 -2.67 -6.00
C TRP A 23 -9.79 -1.94 -5.08
N ALA A 24 -8.68 -2.60 -4.74
CA ALA A 24 -7.62 -2.06 -3.91
C ALA A 24 -6.55 -1.29 -4.70
N ALA A 25 -6.71 -1.09 -6.02
CA ALA A 25 -5.69 -0.51 -6.88
C ALA A 25 -5.18 0.85 -6.39
N ASP A 26 -6.11 1.76 -6.09
CA ASP A 26 -5.75 3.10 -5.63
C ASP A 26 -5.04 3.07 -4.28
N ALA A 27 -5.46 2.18 -3.37
CA ALA A 27 -4.86 2.02 -2.05
C ALA A 27 -3.46 1.43 -2.13
N ILE A 28 -3.28 0.39 -2.95
CA ILE A 28 -1.99 -0.24 -3.21
C ILE A 28 -1.03 0.76 -3.86
N GLY A 29 -1.49 1.52 -4.86
CA GLY A 29 -0.72 2.55 -5.53
C GLY A 29 -0.25 3.64 -4.57
N ALA A 30 -1.17 4.19 -3.76
CA ALA A 30 -0.84 5.21 -2.77
C ALA A 30 0.15 4.70 -1.71
N PHE A 31 -0.04 3.47 -1.21
CA PHE A 31 0.85 2.89 -0.21
C PHE A 31 2.22 2.53 -0.78
N ALA A 32 2.29 2.11 -2.05
CA ALA A 32 3.55 1.87 -2.74
C ALA A 32 4.31 3.18 -2.95
N ALA A 33 3.62 4.24 -3.39
CA ALA A 33 4.20 5.57 -3.55
C ALA A 33 4.72 6.15 -2.21
N ALA A 34 4.03 5.86 -1.11
CA ALA A 34 4.45 6.22 0.24
C ALA A 34 5.59 5.34 0.80
N GLY A 35 5.97 4.25 0.11
CA GLY A 35 6.97 3.28 0.56
C GLY A 35 6.50 2.40 1.73
N ILE A 36 5.19 2.29 1.94
CA ILE A 36 4.57 1.48 3.01
C ILE A 36 4.49 0.01 2.60
N VAL A 37 4.16 -0.25 1.33
CA VAL A 37 4.12 -1.60 0.74
C VAL A 37 5.12 -1.72 -0.40
N SER A 38 5.51 -2.96 -0.70
CA SER A 38 6.37 -3.29 -1.83
C SER A 38 5.83 -4.55 -2.50
N GLY A 39 6.00 -4.63 -3.81
CA GLY A 39 5.64 -5.82 -4.57
C GLY A 39 6.55 -7.00 -4.24
N LYS A 40 6.16 -8.20 -4.68
CA LYS A 40 6.91 -9.43 -4.44
C LYS A 40 7.99 -9.73 -5.49
N GLY A 41 8.14 -8.86 -6.48
CA GLY A 41 9.06 -9.03 -7.60
C GLY A 41 8.33 -9.00 -8.94
N GLU A 42 9.09 -8.95 -10.03
CA GLU A 42 8.56 -9.03 -11.41
C GLU A 42 7.45 -8.02 -11.76
N GLY A 43 7.36 -6.90 -11.05
CA GLY A 43 6.29 -5.91 -11.26
C GLY A 43 4.91 -6.38 -10.79
N LYS A 44 4.86 -7.28 -9.79
CA LYS A 44 3.62 -7.82 -9.20
C LYS A 44 3.48 -7.52 -7.71
N PHE A 45 2.24 -7.39 -7.26
CA PHE A 45 1.87 -7.22 -5.85
C PHE A 45 1.22 -8.46 -5.23
N GLU A 46 0.50 -9.23 -6.04
CA GLU A 46 -0.33 -10.37 -5.67
C GLU A 46 -1.46 -10.03 -4.67
N PRO A 47 -2.42 -9.16 -5.03
CA PRO A 47 -3.44 -8.67 -4.09
C PRO A 47 -4.39 -9.75 -3.54
N ALA A 48 -4.47 -10.91 -4.21
CA ALA A 48 -5.30 -12.04 -3.77
C ALA A 48 -4.50 -13.13 -3.02
N ALA A 49 -3.17 -12.98 -2.91
CA ALA A 49 -2.36 -13.95 -2.17
C ALA A 49 -2.60 -13.83 -0.66
N PRO A 50 -2.49 -14.95 0.08
CA PRO A 50 -2.53 -14.89 1.53
C PRO A 50 -1.36 -14.04 2.05
N SER A 51 -1.66 -13.20 3.04
CA SER A 51 -0.67 -12.41 3.77
C SER A 51 -0.44 -13.02 5.15
N SER A 52 0.82 -13.08 5.57
CA SER A 52 1.20 -13.52 6.91
C SER A 52 0.86 -12.46 7.97
N ARG A 53 0.85 -12.86 9.23
CA ARG A 53 0.62 -11.92 10.35
C ARG A 53 1.76 -10.90 10.42
N GLU A 54 2.97 -11.37 10.15
CA GLU A 54 4.20 -10.60 10.14
C GLU A 54 4.15 -9.51 9.06
N GLU A 55 3.73 -9.86 7.84
CA GLU A 55 3.55 -8.88 6.75
C GLU A 55 2.48 -7.84 7.08
N SER A 56 1.35 -8.29 7.64
CA SER A 56 0.25 -7.40 8.02
C SER A 56 0.69 -6.40 9.09
N VAL A 57 1.40 -6.85 10.13
CA VAL A 57 1.94 -5.99 11.19
C VAL A 57 3.00 -5.04 10.63
N ALA A 58 3.88 -5.50 9.75
CA ALA A 58 4.90 -4.65 9.15
C ALA A 58 4.30 -3.48 8.35
N ILE A 59 3.19 -3.71 7.64
CA ILE A 59 2.44 -2.65 6.94
C ILE A 59 1.88 -1.63 7.93
N ILE A 60 1.25 -2.10 9.02
CA ILE A 60 0.67 -1.23 10.05
C ILE A 60 1.76 -0.38 10.72
N VAL A 61 2.90 -0.98 11.07
CA VAL A 61 4.01 -0.26 11.71
C VAL A 61 4.56 0.82 10.77
N ARG A 62 4.83 0.49 9.51
CA ARG A 62 5.31 1.49 8.53
C ARG A 62 4.32 2.62 8.31
N LEU A 63 3.02 2.30 8.30
CA LEU A 63 1.97 3.31 8.20
C LEU A 63 2.00 4.25 9.41
N LEU A 64 2.11 3.71 10.62
CA LEU A 64 2.20 4.50 11.85
C LEU A 64 3.46 5.37 11.87
N ASP A 65 4.61 4.82 11.49
CA ASP A 65 5.87 5.58 11.38
C ASP A 65 5.73 6.76 10.42
N LYS A 66 5.11 6.55 9.25
CA LYS A 66 4.86 7.63 8.29
C LYS A 66 3.92 8.70 8.84
N LEU A 67 2.92 8.33 9.63
CA LEU A 67 2.00 9.28 10.26
C LEU A 67 2.69 10.10 11.36
N LEU A 68 3.56 9.46 12.15
CA LEU A 68 4.26 10.10 13.26
C LEU A 68 5.43 10.97 12.79
N ALA A 69 6.09 10.62 11.68
CA ALA A 69 7.17 11.41 11.09
C ALA A 69 6.70 12.70 10.38
N GLN A 70 5.40 12.88 10.18
CA GLN A 70 4.80 14.08 9.56
C GLN A 70 4.41 15.15 10.62
N GLY A 71 4.89 15.02 11.86
CA GLY A 71 4.66 15.95 12.97
C GLY A 71 5.83 16.86 13.26
#